data_AF-U2KYP3-F1
#
_entry.id   AF-U2KYP3-F1
#
_cell.length_a   1.000
_cell.length_b   1.000
_cell.length_c   1.000
_cell.angle_alpha   90.00
_cell.angle_beta   90.00
_cell.angle_gamma   90.00
#
_symmetry.space_group_name_H-M   'P 1'
#
loop_
_entity.id
_entity.type
_entity.pdbx_description
1 polymer ?
#
loop_
_entity_poly.entity_id
_entity_poly.type
_entity_poly.pdbx_seq_one_letter_code
_entity_poly.pdbx_strand_id
1 'polypeptide(L)'
;MKRYIKSGIQFDSDNQQYTFDFTIDLPDDIINIVPPKLYRSSIRNSVYWFGYLFKDTASSKQRSDFIHAIKGIGNSKIADHELRQFIELPLGELDKQFGMYNIDCLVYPVSNRSKLVNKIISVINSYTSHDKHSASYQLVKSIPTKIEFDWESFEIDNGYDTNKYNQMKKYVETTLLPAIHELDYFSLAANVKPKYRKYIKDYLGFISQDQLDSYARAQGQNILVVDDINTSGSTLDEILRVLNRVNRNANIFVFTLIGNM
;
A
#
# COMPACT_ATOMS: atom_id res chain seq x y z
N MET A 1 19.09 10.26 -21.47
CA MET A 1 19.17 11.10 -20.25
C MET A 1 17.87 10.89 -19.46
N LYS A 2 17.90 10.28 -18.27
CA LYS A 2 16.69 10.14 -17.45
C LYS A 2 16.31 11.54 -16.97
N ARG A 3 15.18 12.10 -17.42
CA ARG A 3 14.62 13.31 -16.80
C ARG A 3 14.16 12.90 -15.41
N TYR A 4 14.91 13.31 -14.38
CA TYR A 4 14.43 13.26 -13.02
C TYR A 4 13.34 14.34 -12.91
N ILE A 5 12.10 13.92 -12.65
CA ILE A 5 11.11 14.83 -12.10
C ILE A 5 11.66 15.27 -10.75
N LYS A 6 11.55 16.56 -10.46
CA LYS A 6 12.09 17.15 -9.24
C LYS A 6 10.92 17.43 -8.29
N SER A 7 11.06 17.06 -7.04
CA SER A 7 10.03 17.21 -6.03
C SER A 7 10.65 17.09 -4.64
N GLY A 8 11.57 18.00 -4.33
CA GLY A 8 12.23 18.09 -3.03
C GLY A 8 11.26 18.52 -1.94
N ILE A 9 11.36 17.88 -0.78
CA ILE A 9 10.62 18.25 0.43
C ILE A 9 11.60 18.36 1.58
N GLN A 10 11.56 19.50 2.26
CA GLN A 10 12.39 19.78 3.43
C GLN A 10 11.52 20.02 4.65
N PHE A 11 12.10 19.81 5.84
CA PHE A 11 11.47 20.18 7.09
C PHE A 11 12.15 21.43 7.64
N ASP A 12 11.40 22.52 7.73
CA ASP A 12 11.83 23.76 8.37
C ASP A 12 11.62 23.62 9.88
N SER A 13 12.73 23.49 10.61
CA SER A 13 12.71 23.36 12.07
C SER A 13 12.25 24.61 12.79
N ASP A 14 12.48 25.78 12.21
CA ASP A 14 12.19 27.06 12.84
C ASP A 14 10.69 27.34 12.79
N ASN A 15 10.05 27.00 11.68
CA ASN A 15 8.61 27.16 11.48
C ASN A 15 7.78 25.89 11.76
N GLN A 16 8.43 24.75 12.05
CA GLN A 16 7.81 23.43 12.27
C GLN A 16 6.90 23.01 11.09
N GLN A 17 7.33 23.32 9.87
CA GLN A 17 6.55 23.13 8.64
C GLN A 17 7.36 22.35 7.60
N TYR A 18 6.63 21.70 6.69
CA TYR A 18 7.23 21.09 5.52
C TYR A 18 7.17 22.07 4.36
N THR A 19 8.30 22.26 3.70
CA THR A 19 8.39 23.10 2.49
C THR A 19 8.47 22.18 1.28
N PHE A 20 7.55 22.37 0.34
CA PHE A 20 7.49 21.59 -0.90
C PHE A 20 8.09 22.40 -2.05
N ASP A 21 9.17 21.91 -2.66
CA ASP A 21 9.72 22.43 -3.91
C ASP A 21 9.54 21.39 -5.02
N PHE A 22 8.51 21.60 -5.84
CA PHE A 22 8.18 20.73 -6.97
C PHE A 22 9.02 20.99 -8.23
N THR A 23 10.11 21.75 -8.10
CA THR A 23 10.95 22.18 -9.22
C THR A 23 12.43 21.88 -9.03
N ILE A 24 12.86 21.62 -7.80
CA ILE A 24 14.26 21.35 -7.42
C ILE A 24 14.33 20.13 -6.49
N ASP A 25 15.37 19.32 -6.66
CA ASP A 25 15.81 18.36 -5.65
C ASP A 25 17.11 18.90 -5.04
N LEU A 26 17.14 19.06 -3.73
CA LEU A 26 18.29 19.49 -2.93
C LEU A 26 18.91 18.31 -2.19
N PRO A 27 20.21 18.34 -1.81
CA PRO A 27 20.86 17.22 -1.14
C PRO A 27 20.16 16.78 0.16
N ASP A 28 19.54 17.72 0.87
CA ASP A 28 18.92 17.58 2.18
C ASP A 28 17.41 17.28 2.15
N ASP A 29 16.77 17.15 0.97
CA ASP A 29 15.37 16.71 0.94
C ASP A 29 15.19 15.35 1.59
N ILE A 30 14.03 15.15 2.23
CA ILE A 30 13.71 13.91 2.93
C ILE A 30 13.23 12.80 1.98
N ILE A 31 12.67 13.16 0.83
CA ILE A 31 11.97 12.25 -0.06
C ILE A 31 12.12 12.70 -1.51
N ASN A 32 12.22 11.74 -2.44
CA ASN A 32 12.32 12.00 -3.87
C ASN A 32 11.20 11.28 -4.62
N ILE A 33 10.69 11.92 -5.67
CA ILE A 33 9.80 11.26 -6.63
C ILE A 33 10.59 10.18 -7.38
N VAL A 34 9.94 9.05 -7.66
CA VAL A 34 10.56 7.98 -8.44
C VAL A 34 9.75 7.65 -9.68
N PRO A 35 10.42 7.42 -10.82
CA PRO A 35 9.73 7.03 -12.04
C PRO A 35 9.10 5.64 -11.85
N PRO A 36 7.97 5.36 -12.53
CA PRO A 36 7.40 4.03 -12.59
C PRO A 36 8.43 2.97 -12.99
N LYS A 37 8.39 1.83 -12.29
CA LYS A 37 9.30 0.70 -12.51
C LYS A 37 8.50 -0.59 -12.56
N LEU A 38 8.64 -1.36 -13.63
CA LEU A 38 8.00 -2.67 -13.73
C LEU A 38 8.70 -3.65 -12.76
N TYR A 39 8.11 -3.90 -11.58
CA TYR A 39 8.57 -4.94 -10.66
C TYR A 39 7.75 -6.21 -10.82
N ARG A 40 8.36 -7.31 -11.22
CA ARG A 40 7.68 -8.62 -11.22
C ARG A 40 7.57 -9.13 -9.79
N SER A 41 6.37 -9.10 -9.23
CA SER A 41 6.07 -9.85 -8.01
C SER A 41 6.20 -11.36 -8.27
N SER A 42 6.57 -12.10 -7.23
CA SER A 42 6.49 -13.56 -7.22
C SER A 42 5.06 -14.06 -7.48
N ILE A 43 4.06 -13.20 -7.26
CA ILE A 43 2.65 -13.42 -7.57
C ILE A 43 2.34 -12.69 -8.90
N ARG A 44 2.56 -13.37 -10.03
CA ARG A 44 2.11 -13.04 -11.41
C ARG A 44 2.37 -11.61 -11.93
N ASN A 45 3.62 -11.26 -12.28
CA ASN A 45 3.97 -10.18 -13.24
C ASN A 45 3.23 -8.82 -13.09
N SER A 46 2.85 -8.41 -11.88
CA SER A 46 2.20 -7.11 -11.67
C SER A 46 3.12 -5.94 -11.98
N VAL A 47 2.57 -4.75 -12.22
CA VAL A 47 3.34 -3.51 -12.33
C VAL A 47 3.23 -2.75 -11.01
N TYR A 48 4.33 -2.57 -10.29
CA TYR A 48 4.36 -1.79 -9.06
C TYR A 48 4.87 -0.40 -9.32
N TRP A 49 4.32 0.56 -8.60
CA TRP A 49 4.85 1.90 -8.66
C TRP A 49 4.71 2.62 -7.34
N PHE A 50 5.84 3.16 -6.91
CA PHE A 50 5.96 4.05 -5.78
C PHE A 50 6.00 5.47 -6.33
N GLY A 51 5.15 6.36 -5.84
CA GLY A 51 5.24 7.78 -6.21
C GLY A 51 6.56 8.37 -5.73
N TYR A 52 6.90 8.07 -4.48
CA TYR A 52 8.07 8.62 -3.78
C TYR A 52 8.83 7.57 -2.97
N LEU A 53 10.12 7.81 -2.73
CA LEU A 53 10.95 7.07 -1.78
C LEU A 53 11.72 8.02 -0.87
N PHE A 54 11.83 7.66 0.41
CA PHE A 54 12.69 8.39 1.34
C PHE A 54 14.15 8.28 0.95
N LYS A 55 14.91 9.35 1.13
CA LYS A 55 16.37 9.27 0.99
C LYS A 55 16.98 8.47 2.13
N ASP A 56 18.11 7.83 1.86
CA ASP A 56 18.89 7.10 2.88
C ASP A 56 19.37 8.02 4.01
N THR A 57 19.53 9.31 3.71
CA THR A 57 19.89 10.35 4.69
C THR A 57 18.75 10.74 5.63
N ALA A 58 17.49 10.45 5.28
CA ALA A 58 16.34 10.76 6.12
C ALA A 58 16.23 9.76 7.28
N SER A 59 16.34 10.27 8.51
CA SER A 59 16.25 9.45 9.73
C SER A 59 14.87 8.81 9.92
N SER A 60 14.80 7.68 10.64
CA SER A 60 13.52 7.01 10.94
C SER A 60 12.49 7.91 11.61
N LYS A 61 12.96 8.89 12.42
CA LYS A 61 12.10 9.90 13.04
C LYS A 61 11.52 10.86 12.00
N GLN A 62 12.37 11.46 11.15
CA GLN A 62 11.91 12.34 10.06
C GLN A 62 10.92 11.64 9.13
N ARG A 63 11.18 10.37 8.79
CA ARG A 63 10.26 9.56 7.98
C ARG A 63 8.90 9.43 8.66
N SER A 64 8.89 9.05 9.94
CA SER A 64 7.65 8.87 10.72
C SER A 64 6.87 10.18 10.89
N ASP A 65 7.57 11.27 11.17
CA ASP A 65 6.96 12.60 11.36
C ASP A 65 6.34 13.11 10.04
N PHE A 66 7.02 12.93 8.91
CA PHE A 66 6.48 13.29 7.59
C PHE A 66 5.26 12.46 7.21
N ILE A 67 5.32 11.14 7.46
CA ILE A 67 4.18 10.23 7.27
C ILE A 67 2.97 10.68 8.09
N HIS A 68 3.17 11.07 9.35
CA HIS A 68 2.09 11.60 10.17
C HIS A 68 1.52 12.89 9.59
N ALA A 69 2.37 13.82 9.16
CA ALA A 69 1.95 15.09 8.57
C ALA A 69 1.07 14.89 7.32
N ILE A 70 1.50 14.06 6.35
CA ILE A 70 0.71 13.81 5.13
C ILE A 70 -0.59 13.05 5.42
N LYS A 71 -0.63 12.28 6.51
CA LYS A 71 -1.83 11.58 6.97
C LYS A 71 -2.79 12.48 7.74
N GLY A 72 -2.39 13.72 8.04
CA GLY A 72 -3.14 14.65 8.89
C GLY A 72 -3.16 14.21 10.36
N ILE A 73 -2.13 13.48 10.80
CA ILE A 73 -1.96 12.99 12.17
C ILE A 73 -0.90 13.85 12.84
N GLY A 74 -1.18 14.36 14.04
CA GLY A 74 -0.24 15.20 14.80
C GLY A 74 -0.37 16.70 14.53
N ASN A 75 0.68 17.45 14.86
CA ASN A 75 0.65 18.93 14.90
C ASN A 75 1.08 19.59 13.58
N SER A 76 1.98 18.95 12.82
CA SER A 76 2.43 19.45 11.52
C SER A 76 1.30 19.32 10.50
N LYS A 77 0.94 20.45 9.88
CA LYS A 77 -0.09 20.51 8.84
C LYS A 77 0.58 20.79 7.50
N ILE A 78 0.17 20.05 6.49
CA ILE A 78 0.51 20.32 5.09
C ILE A 78 -0.70 20.98 4.46
N ALA A 79 -0.50 22.05 3.69
CA ALA A 79 -1.62 22.73 3.07
C ALA A 79 -2.30 21.80 2.05
N ASP A 80 -3.62 21.93 1.90
CA ASP A 80 -4.38 21.00 1.05
C ASP A 80 -3.88 21.00 -0.41
N HIS A 81 -3.53 22.17 -0.94
CA HIS A 81 -3.01 22.34 -2.29
C HIS A 81 -1.63 21.68 -2.47
N GLU A 82 -0.73 21.79 -1.49
CA GLU A 82 0.58 21.13 -1.51
C GLU A 82 0.41 19.61 -1.47
N LEU A 83 -0.43 19.10 -0.57
CA LEU A 83 -0.72 17.67 -0.50
C LEU A 83 -1.36 17.15 -1.80
N ARG A 84 -2.22 17.96 -2.43
CA ARG A 84 -2.81 17.63 -3.72
C ARG A 84 -1.74 17.56 -4.81
N GLN A 85 -0.88 18.55 -4.91
CA GLN A 85 0.21 18.58 -5.89
C GLN A 85 1.22 17.45 -5.66
N PHE A 86 1.52 17.13 -4.40
CA PHE A 86 2.32 15.97 -4.00
C PHE A 86 1.73 14.65 -4.49
N ILE A 87 0.40 14.52 -4.55
CA ILE A 87 -0.26 13.32 -5.09
C ILE A 87 -0.33 13.38 -6.63
N GLU A 88 -0.57 14.55 -7.22
CA GLU A 88 -0.72 14.73 -8.67
C GLU A 88 0.57 14.47 -9.43
N LEU A 89 1.72 14.89 -8.90
CA LEU A 89 3.01 14.74 -9.58
C LEU A 89 3.37 13.30 -9.94
N PRO A 90 3.36 12.33 -9.00
CA PRO A 90 3.57 10.96 -9.39
C PRO A 90 2.47 10.54 -10.36
N LEU A 91 1.18 10.78 -10.08
CA LEU A 91 0.08 10.31 -10.95
C LEU A 91 0.22 10.77 -12.40
N GLY A 92 0.71 11.99 -12.62
CA GLY A 92 1.04 12.48 -13.96
C GLY A 92 2.17 11.70 -14.65
N GLU A 93 3.14 11.17 -13.91
CA GLU A 93 4.18 10.29 -14.46
C GLU A 93 3.68 8.91 -14.82
N LEU A 94 2.75 8.34 -14.04
CA LEU A 94 2.10 7.09 -14.42
C LEU A 94 1.21 7.27 -15.63
N ASP A 95 0.44 8.37 -15.68
CA ASP A 95 -0.41 8.69 -16.83
C ASP A 95 0.40 8.79 -18.12
N LYS A 96 1.55 9.47 -18.10
CA LYS A 96 2.45 9.56 -19.26
C LYS A 96 2.95 8.21 -19.75
N GLN A 97 3.13 7.22 -18.87
CA GLN A 97 3.69 5.92 -19.23
C GLN A 97 2.62 4.87 -19.60
N PHE A 98 1.49 4.86 -18.91
CA PHE A 98 0.48 3.81 -19.03
C PHE A 98 -0.87 4.30 -19.55
N GLY A 99 -1.13 5.61 -19.48
CA GLY A 99 -2.45 6.20 -19.75
C GLY A 99 -3.46 5.79 -18.70
N MET A 100 -3.70 6.65 -17.71
CA MET A 100 -4.64 6.39 -16.60
C MET A 100 -6.07 6.13 -17.09
N TYR A 101 -6.43 6.63 -18.27
CA TYR A 101 -7.70 6.35 -18.94
C TYR A 101 -7.92 4.85 -19.27
N ASN A 102 -6.86 4.03 -19.23
CA ASN A 102 -6.95 2.58 -19.42
C ASN A 102 -7.34 1.82 -18.15
N ILE A 103 -7.40 2.48 -16.99
CA ILE A 103 -7.78 1.86 -15.72
C ILE A 103 -9.30 1.73 -15.66
N ASP A 104 -9.80 0.50 -15.52
CA ASP A 104 -11.23 0.21 -15.45
C ASP A 104 -11.76 0.25 -14.02
N CYS A 105 -10.92 -0.12 -13.05
CA CYS A 105 -11.34 -0.30 -11.66
C CYS A 105 -10.26 0.13 -10.65
N LEU A 106 -10.69 0.63 -9.50
CA LEU A 106 -9.84 0.92 -8.36
C LEU A 106 -10.07 -0.10 -7.24
N VAL A 107 -9.00 -0.52 -6.57
CA VAL A 107 -9.06 -1.29 -5.32
C VAL A 107 -8.23 -0.58 -4.27
N TYR A 108 -8.75 -0.38 -3.06
CA TYR A 108 -7.99 0.27 -2.00
C TYR A 108 -8.41 -0.18 -0.60
N PRO A 109 -7.48 -0.19 0.37
CA PRO A 109 -7.82 -0.46 1.75
C PRO A 109 -8.53 0.77 2.36
N VAL A 110 -9.58 0.52 3.14
CA VAL A 110 -10.27 1.56 3.91
C VAL A 110 -9.60 1.69 5.26
N SER A 111 -9.18 2.91 5.60
CA SER A 111 -8.64 3.27 6.90
C SER A 111 -9.50 4.35 7.56
N ASN A 112 -10.03 4.05 8.73
CA ASN A 112 -10.75 5.05 9.53
C ASN A 112 -9.80 6.12 10.13
N ARG A 113 -8.49 5.85 10.15
CA ARG A 113 -7.49 6.72 10.81
C ARG A 113 -6.86 7.75 9.89
N SER A 114 -6.82 7.51 8.58
CA SER A 114 -6.24 8.45 7.62
C SER A 114 -7.13 8.61 6.40
N LYS A 115 -7.33 9.85 5.99
CA LYS A 115 -8.07 10.20 4.77
C LYS A 115 -7.17 10.29 3.52
N LEU A 116 -5.87 10.00 3.65
CA LEU A 116 -4.90 10.15 2.58
C LEU A 116 -5.26 9.29 1.36
N VAL A 117 -5.63 8.02 1.56
CA VAL A 117 -6.11 7.15 0.47
C VAL A 117 -7.29 7.77 -0.27
N ASN A 118 -8.30 8.29 0.45
CA ASN A 118 -9.45 8.94 -0.19
C ASN A 118 -9.05 10.18 -1.00
N LYS A 119 -8.03 10.93 -0.53
CA LYS A 119 -7.49 12.05 -1.29
C LYS A 119 -6.78 11.59 -2.56
N ILE A 120 -6.01 10.50 -2.48
CA ILE A 120 -5.38 9.87 -3.65
C ILE A 120 -6.44 9.44 -4.66
N ILE A 121 -7.49 8.75 -4.23
CA ILE A 121 -8.60 8.33 -5.10
C ILE A 121 -9.28 9.54 -5.75
N SER A 122 -9.52 10.62 -5.00
CA SER A 122 -10.09 11.87 -5.54
C SER A 122 -9.22 12.47 -6.64
N VAL A 123 -7.90 12.48 -6.47
CA VAL A 123 -6.97 12.92 -7.51
C VAL A 123 -7.00 11.96 -8.70
N ILE A 124 -6.95 10.64 -8.51
CA ILE A 124 -7.03 9.66 -9.61
C ILE A 124 -8.30 9.88 -10.45
N ASN A 125 -9.44 10.13 -9.80
CA ASN A 125 -10.70 10.35 -10.49
C ASN A 125 -10.71 11.61 -11.38
N SER A 126 -9.80 12.57 -11.16
CA SER A 126 -9.66 13.70 -12.08
C SER A 126 -8.97 13.31 -13.40
N TYR A 127 -8.11 12.28 -13.38
CA TYR A 127 -7.40 11.74 -14.54
C TYR A 127 -8.24 10.73 -15.35
N THR A 128 -9.20 10.04 -14.73
CA THR A 128 -10.01 8.99 -15.37
C THR A 128 -11.33 9.49 -15.95
N SER A 129 -11.51 10.82 -16.04
CA SER A 129 -12.75 11.57 -16.24
C SER A 129 -13.45 11.45 -17.62
N HIS A 130 -13.27 10.34 -18.34
CA HIS A 130 -14.00 10.06 -19.59
C HIS A 130 -14.98 8.90 -19.39
N ASP A 131 -16.24 9.20 -19.02
CA ASP A 131 -17.50 8.44 -19.15
C ASP A 131 -17.56 6.93 -18.79
N LYS A 132 -16.45 6.29 -18.45
CA LYS A 132 -16.40 4.95 -17.92
C LYS A 132 -16.60 5.06 -16.43
N HIS A 133 -17.74 4.57 -15.95
CA HIS A 133 -17.95 4.35 -14.52
C HIS A 133 -16.86 3.41 -14.00
N SER A 134 -15.77 3.98 -13.46
CA SER A 134 -14.70 3.20 -12.85
C SER A 134 -15.23 2.63 -11.54
N ALA A 135 -15.55 1.34 -11.53
CA ALA A 135 -15.97 0.66 -10.32
C ALA A 135 -14.83 0.77 -9.28
N SER A 136 -15.20 0.99 -8.02
CA SER A 136 -14.26 1.13 -6.91
C SER A 136 -14.59 0.07 -5.86
N TYR A 137 -13.57 -0.69 -5.46
CA TYR A 137 -13.70 -1.78 -4.51
C TYR A 137 -12.91 -1.49 -3.24
N GLN A 138 -13.56 -1.68 -2.11
CA GLN A 138 -13.05 -1.35 -0.80
C GLN A 138 -12.66 -2.61 -0.05
N LEU A 139 -11.41 -2.66 0.40
CA LEU A 139 -10.92 -3.71 1.28
C LEU A 139 -10.94 -3.21 2.73
N VAL A 140 -11.64 -3.93 3.59
CA VAL A 140 -11.73 -3.65 5.02
C VAL A 140 -10.97 -4.71 5.80
N LYS A 141 -10.55 -4.35 7.01
CA LYS A 141 -9.95 -5.32 7.93
C LYS A 141 -10.99 -6.34 8.35
N SER A 142 -10.63 -7.61 8.24
CA SER A 142 -11.45 -8.71 8.73
C SER A 142 -11.55 -8.69 10.25
N ILE A 143 -12.61 -9.32 10.77
CA ILE A 143 -12.73 -9.62 12.19
C ILE A 143 -11.58 -10.56 12.58
N PRO A 144 -10.87 -10.33 13.70
CA PRO A 144 -9.66 -11.10 14.01
C PRO A 144 -9.87 -12.61 14.10
N THR A 145 -11.05 -13.08 14.48
CA THR A 145 -11.44 -14.50 14.49
C THR A 145 -11.43 -15.19 13.13
N LYS A 146 -11.45 -14.43 12.01
CA LYS A 146 -11.37 -14.96 10.64
C LYS A 146 -9.95 -15.02 10.10
N ILE A 147 -8.96 -14.55 10.86
CA ILE A 147 -7.57 -14.52 10.41
C ILE A 147 -6.99 -15.92 10.47
N GLU A 148 -6.38 -16.34 9.36
CA GLU A 148 -5.82 -17.68 9.20
C GLU A 148 -4.30 -17.66 9.10
N PHE A 149 -3.70 -18.85 9.19
CA PHE A 149 -2.27 -19.07 8.99
C PHE A 149 -2.04 -19.98 7.78
N ASP A 150 -1.14 -19.56 6.91
CA ASP A 150 -0.72 -20.24 5.70
C ASP A 150 0.20 -21.43 6.01
N TRP A 151 -0.39 -22.53 6.46
CA TRP A 151 0.36 -23.74 6.80
C TRP A 151 1.14 -24.31 5.62
N GLU A 152 0.59 -24.25 4.41
CA GLU A 152 1.22 -24.77 3.20
C GLU A 152 2.53 -24.03 2.90
N SER A 153 2.50 -22.69 2.79
CA SER A 153 3.72 -21.91 2.57
C SER A 153 4.69 -22.01 3.75
N PHE A 154 4.17 -22.11 4.97
CA PHE A 154 5.00 -22.24 6.17
C PHE A 154 5.80 -23.55 6.19
N GLU A 155 5.17 -24.66 5.80
CA GLU A 155 5.78 -25.97 5.68
C GLU A 155 6.84 -26.01 4.59
N ILE A 156 6.57 -25.42 3.43
CA ILE A 156 7.56 -25.31 2.35
C ILE A 156 8.83 -24.57 2.83
N ASP A 157 8.66 -23.47 3.56
CA ASP A 157 9.78 -22.62 3.97
C ASP A 157 10.56 -23.16 5.18
N ASN A 158 9.94 -23.98 6.04
CA ASN A 158 10.52 -24.36 7.34
C ASN A 158 10.57 -25.88 7.59
N GLY A 159 9.99 -26.70 6.71
CA GLY A 159 9.82 -28.15 6.91
C GLY A 159 11.11 -28.96 6.93
N TYR A 160 12.25 -28.38 6.54
CA TYR A 160 13.55 -29.05 6.51
C TYR A 160 14.16 -29.32 7.89
N ASP A 161 13.81 -28.53 8.91
CA ASP A 161 14.25 -28.71 10.30
C ASP A 161 13.06 -29.05 11.17
N THR A 162 12.82 -30.35 11.38
CA THR A 162 11.64 -30.88 12.09
C THR A 162 11.51 -30.32 13.50
N ASN A 163 12.62 -30.15 14.23
CA ASN A 163 12.57 -29.67 15.61
C ASN A 163 12.18 -28.19 15.66
N LYS A 164 12.83 -27.37 14.83
CA LYS A 164 12.51 -25.94 14.73
C LYS A 164 11.09 -25.72 14.18
N TYR A 165 10.69 -26.47 13.16
CA TYR A 165 9.34 -26.45 12.60
C TYR A 165 8.30 -26.74 13.67
N ASN A 166 8.45 -27.83 14.44
CA ASN A 166 7.49 -28.21 15.48
C ASN A 166 7.41 -27.17 16.60
N GLN A 167 8.52 -26.57 17.01
CA GLN A 167 8.52 -25.48 17.99
C GLN A 167 7.77 -24.24 17.48
N MET A 168 8.01 -23.87 16.21
CA MET A 168 7.35 -22.72 15.60
C MET A 168 5.86 -22.98 15.35
N LYS A 169 5.50 -24.17 14.86
CA LYS A 169 4.12 -24.61 14.68
C LYS A 169 3.36 -24.56 16.00
N LYS A 170 3.92 -25.16 17.07
CA LYS A 170 3.34 -25.10 18.41
C LYS A 170 3.10 -23.66 18.85
N TYR A 171 4.08 -22.77 18.69
CA TYR A 171 3.89 -21.35 19.02
C TYR A 171 2.76 -20.70 18.23
N VAL A 172 2.63 -21.00 16.93
CA VAL A 172 1.57 -20.44 16.09
C VAL A 172 0.19 -20.91 16.57
N GLU A 173 0.04 -22.23 16.79
CA GLU A 173 -1.22 -22.86 17.20
C GLU A 173 -1.63 -22.48 18.63
N THR A 174 -0.70 -22.47 19.57
CA THR A 174 -1.03 -22.30 21.00
C THR A 174 -0.90 -20.88 21.52
N THR A 175 -0.32 -19.96 20.73
CA THR A 175 -0.03 -18.61 21.21
C THR A 175 -0.38 -17.55 20.20
N LEU A 176 0.14 -17.62 18.98
CA LEU A 176 -0.04 -16.53 18.01
C LEU A 176 -1.48 -16.41 17.54
N LEU A 177 -2.05 -17.47 16.97
CA LEU A 177 -3.41 -17.42 16.42
C LEU A 177 -4.47 -17.17 17.51
N PRO A 178 -4.46 -17.87 18.67
CA PRO A 178 -5.39 -17.57 19.75
C PRO A 178 -5.32 -16.11 20.19
N ALA A 179 -4.11 -15.57 20.40
CA ALA A 179 -3.94 -14.18 20.81
C ALA A 179 -4.41 -13.18 19.74
N ILE A 180 -4.35 -13.53 18.45
CA ILE A 180 -4.92 -12.71 17.38
C ILE A 180 -6.46 -12.75 17.43
N HIS A 181 -7.05 -13.93 17.59
CA HIS A 181 -8.49 -14.14 17.59
C HIS A 181 -9.20 -13.48 18.77
N GLU A 182 -8.48 -13.23 19.86
CA GLU A 182 -8.96 -12.49 21.04
C GLU A 182 -8.89 -10.95 20.89
N LEU A 183 -8.31 -10.42 19.81
CA LEU A 183 -8.23 -8.97 19.62
C LEU A 183 -9.56 -8.37 19.17
N ASP A 184 -9.83 -7.15 19.63
CA ASP A 184 -10.89 -6.30 19.06
C ASP A 184 -10.49 -5.74 17.69
N TYR A 185 -9.19 -5.53 17.48
CA TYR A 185 -8.64 -4.95 16.26
C TYR A 185 -7.27 -5.53 15.93
N PHE A 186 -7.12 -6.00 14.69
CA PHE A 186 -5.87 -6.59 14.21
C PHE A 186 -4.98 -5.60 13.45
N SER A 187 -3.70 -5.59 13.78
CA SER A 187 -2.64 -4.90 13.06
C SER A 187 -1.43 -5.83 12.91
N LEU A 188 -1.16 -6.26 11.68
CA LEU A 188 -0.07 -7.20 11.41
C LEU A 188 1.29 -6.74 11.95
N ALA A 189 1.61 -5.45 11.83
CA ALA A 189 2.87 -4.90 12.32
C ALA A 189 2.97 -4.92 13.86
N ALA A 190 1.86 -4.66 14.57
CA ALA A 190 1.84 -4.57 16.02
C ALA A 190 1.67 -5.94 16.70
N ASN A 191 0.89 -6.83 16.09
CA ASN A 191 0.47 -8.08 16.72
C ASN A 191 1.29 -9.30 16.27
N VAL A 192 2.02 -9.21 15.14
CA VAL A 192 2.71 -10.37 14.56
C VAL A 192 4.21 -10.10 14.40
N LYS A 193 5.01 -11.05 14.91
CA LYS A 193 6.48 -11.02 14.77
C LYS A 193 6.86 -11.09 13.28
N PRO A 194 7.86 -10.32 12.81
CA PRO A 194 8.23 -10.22 11.40
C PRO A 194 8.33 -11.56 10.66
N LYS A 195 8.97 -12.56 11.28
CA LYS A 195 9.16 -13.91 10.70
C LYS A 195 7.87 -14.66 10.36
N TYR A 196 6.73 -14.30 10.96
CA TYR A 196 5.44 -14.96 10.71
C TYR A 196 4.51 -14.16 9.79
N ARG A 197 4.80 -12.88 9.53
CA ARG A 197 3.87 -11.96 8.85
C ARG A 197 3.44 -12.44 7.47
N LYS A 198 4.34 -13.04 6.69
CA LYS A 198 4.05 -13.56 5.34
C LYS A 198 3.11 -14.76 5.30
N TYR A 199 2.86 -15.40 6.45
CA TYR A 199 1.96 -16.54 6.56
C TYR A 199 0.61 -16.16 7.15
N ILE A 200 0.41 -14.93 7.61
CA ILE A 200 -0.91 -14.49 8.08
C ILE A 200 -1.77 -14.16 6.88
N LYS A 201 -3.01 -14.68 6.86
CA LYS A 201 -3.97 -14.55 5.75
C LYS A 201 -5.33 -14.11 6.27
N ASP A 202 -6.17 -13.66 5.34
CA ASP A 202 -7.58 -13.33 5.54
C ASP A 202 -7.82 -12.19 6.53
N TYR A 203 -6.83 -11.32 6.69
CA TYR A 203 -6.94 -10.11 7.51
C TYR A 203 -7.46 -8.89 6.74
N LEU A 204 -7.65 -9.02 5.42
CA LEU A 204 -8.38 -8.09 4.57
C LEU A 204 -9.44 -8.82 3.75
N GLY A 205 -10.55 -8.14 3.45
CA GLY A 205 -11.59 -8.66 2.59
C GLY A 205 -12.47 -7.56 2.01
N PHE A 206 -13.29 -7.88 1.02
CA PHE A 206 -14.29 -6.94 0.49
C PHE A 206 -15.30 -6.56 1.57
N ILE A 207 -15.75 -5.31 1.56
CA ILE A 207 -16.72 -4.79 2.54
C ILE A 207 -18.08 -5.50 2.50
N SER A 208 -18.45 -6.05 1.34
CA SER A 208 -19.71 -6.76 1.13
C SER A 208 -19.57 -7.88 0.11
N GLN A 209 -20.51 -8.83 0.14
CA GLN A 209 -20.62 -9.89 -0.86
C GLN A 209 -20.86 -9.30 -2.26
N ASP A 210 -21.68 -8.24 -2.37
CA ASP A 210 -21.93 -7.58 -3.66
C ASP A 210 -20.66 -7.02 -4.31
N GLN A 211 -19.74 -6.44 -3.52
CA GLN A 211 -18.45 -5.98 -4.04
C GLN A 211 -17.56 -7.14 -4.47
N LEU A 212 -17.56 -8.26 -3.73
CA LEU A 212 -16.84 -9.47 -4.11
C LEU A 212 -17.37 -10.01 -5.44
N ASP A 213 -18.70 -10.15 -5.58
CA ASP A 213 -19.33 -10.68 -6.78
C ASP A 213 -19.16 -9.74 -7.98
N SER A 214 -19.21 -8.42 -7.74
CA SER A 214 -18.91 -7.43 -8.77
C SER A 214 -17.44 -7.51 -9.22
N TYR A 215 -16.50 -7.62 -8.28
CA TYR A 215 -15.08 -7.78 -8.60
C TYR A 215 -14.79 -9.10 -9.33
N ALA A 216 -15.47 -10.20 -8.96
CA ALA A 216 -15.34 -11.48 -9.64
C ALA A 216 -15.72 -11.40 -11.13
N ARG A 217 -16.62 -10.49 -11.50
CA ARG A 217 -17.04 -10.24 -12.90
C ARG A 217 -16.09 -9.32 -13.67
N ALA A 218 -15.15 -8.65 -13.01
CA ALA A 218 -14.15 -7.76 -13.62
C ALA A 218 -12.99 -8.51 -14.34
N GLN A 219 -13.27 -9.65 -14.97
CA GLN A 219 -12.25 -10.47 -15.62
C GLN A 219 -11.61 -9.72 -16.79
N GLY A 220 -10.28 -9.75 -16.89
CA GLY A 220 -9.53 -9.09 -17.98
C GLY A 220 -9.45 -7.56 -17.89
N GLN A 221 -10.04 -6.95 -16.85
CA GLN A 221 -9.98 -5.51 -16.62
C GLN A 221 -8.64 -5.06 -16.04
N ASN A 222 -8.28 -3.81 -16.31
CA ASN A 222 -7.13 -3.15 -15.72
C ASN A 222 -7.50 -2.57 -14.36
N ILE A 223 -6.87 -3.10 -13.31
CA ILE A 223 -7.19 -2.80 -11.93
C ILE A 223 -6.04 -2.05 -11.30
N LEU A 224 -6.30 -0.84 -10.80
CA LEU A 224 -5.34 -0.08 -10.03
C LEU A 224 -5.59 -0.29 -8.53
N VAL A 225 -4.67 -1.00 -7.89
CA VAL A 225 -4.56 -1.08 -6.44
C VAL A 225 -3.91 0.21 -5.95
N VAL A 226 -4.54 0.89 -5.01
CA VAL A 226 -4.07 2.16 -4.45
C VAL A 226 -3.81 1.97 -2.96
N ASP A 227 -2.62 2.33 -2.51
CA ASP A 227 -2.24 2.37 -1.10
C ASP A 227 -1.54 3.69 -0.76
N ASP A 228 -1.60 4.12 0.50
CA ASP A 228 -0.95 5.36 0.92
C ASP A 228 0.57 5.17 1.12
N ILE A 229 0.96 4.19 1.94
CA ILE A 229 2.33 4.03 2.40
C ILE A 229 2.66 2.55 2.53
N ASN A 230 3.60 2.11 1.71
CA ASN A 230 4.12 0.75 1.79
C ASN A 230 5.35 0.72 2.70
N THR A 231 5.17 0.23 3.92
CA THR A 231 6.26 0.10 4.91
C THR A 231 6.98 -1.25 4.86
N SER A 232 6.25 -2.34 4.60
CA SER A 232 6.74 -3.72 4.76
C SER A 232 6.28 -4.70 3.67
N GLY A 233 5.54 -4.23 2.67
CA GLY A 233 4.93 -5.05 1.61
C GLY A 233 3.71 -5.86 2.05
N SER A 234 3.60 -6.17 3.34
CA SER A 234 2.62 -7.15 3.84
C SER A 234 1.15 -6.85 3.51
N THR A 235 0.68 -5.62 3.76
CA THR A 235 -0.69 -5.21 3.41
C THR A 235 -0.96 -5.38 1.92
N LEU A 236 -0.01 -4.96 1.09
CA LEU A 236 -0.11 -5.05 -0.36
C LEU A 236 -0.10 -6.50 -0.84
N ASP A 237 0.76 -7.34 -0.27
CA ASP A 237 0.78 -8.77 -0.56
C ASP A 237 -0.58 -9.42 -0.26
N GLU A 238 -1.21 -9.03 0.84
CA GLU A 238 -2.54 -9.53 1.19
C GLU A 238 -3.62 -9.02 0.26
N ILE A 239 -3.61 -7.72 -0.11
CA ILE A 239 -4.50 -7.19 -1.14
C ILE A 239 -4.38 -8.05 -2.40
N LEU A 240 -3.16 -8.29 -2.87
CA LEU A 240 -2.92 -9.10 -4.07
C LEU A 240 -3.38 -10.55 -3.90
N ARG A 241 -3.22 -11.16 -2.72
CA ARG A 241 -3.75 -12.51 -2.44
C ARG A 241 -5.28 -12.54 -2.52
N VAL A 242 -5.95 -11.58 -1.88
CA VAL A 242 -7.42 -11.46 -1.90
C VAL A 242 -7.92 -11.29 -3.33
N LEU A 243 -7.31 -10.38 -4.09
CA LEU A 243 -7.68 -10.11 -5.47
C LEU A 243 -7.48 -11.34 -6.37
N ASN A 244 -6.30 -11.97 -6.31
CA ASN A 244 -6.00 -13.14 -7.12
C ASN A 244 -6.82 -14.38 -6.75
N ARG A 245 -7.30 -14.47 -5.49
CA ARG A 245 -8.22 -15.55 -5.09
C ARG A 245 -9.55 -15.44 -5.82
N VAL A 246 -10.03 -14.21 -6.05
CA VAL A 246 -11.35 -13.95 -6.66
C VAL A 246 -11.27 -13.81 -8.18
N ASN A 247 -10.24 -13.14 -8.70
CA ASN A 247 -10.08 -12.87 -10.13
C ASN A 247 -8.62 -13.04 -10.55
N ARG A 248 -8.30 -14.22 -11.10
CA ARG A 248 -6.94 -14.57 -11.54
C ARG A 248 -6.53 -13.92 -12.87
N ASN A 249 -7.49 -13.37 -13.62
CA ASN A 249 -7.27 -12.87 -14.97
C ASN A 249 -7.29 -11.33 -15.04
N ALA A 250 -7.35 -10.64 -13.90
CA ALA A 250 -7.21 -9.19 -13.84
C ALA A 250 -5.77 -8.75 -14.13
N ASN A 251 -5.63 -7.62 -14.84
CA ASN A 251 -4.34 -6.96 -14.99
C ASN A 251 -4.15 -6.00 -13.80
N ILE A 252 -3.34 -6.40 -12.82
CA ILE A 252 -3.18 -5.63 -11.58
C ILE A 252 -1.98 -4.67 -11.69
N PHE A 253 -2.27 -3.39 -11.56
CA PHE A 253 -1.34 -2.30 -11.37
C PHE A 253 -1.38 -1.88 -9.90
N VAL A 254 -0.23 -1.57 -9.31
CA VAL A 254 -0.16 -1.10 -7.93
C VAL A 254 0.43 0.30 -7.92
N PHE A 255 -0.29 1.24 -7.33
CA PHE A 255 0.21 2.54 -6.95
C PHE A 255 0.28 2.68 -5.43
N THR A 256 1.44 3.07 -4.93
CA THR A 256 1.63 3.49 -3.55
C THR A 256 2.26 4.87 -3.54
N LEU A 257 1.70 5.83 -2.81
CA LEU A 257 2.24 7.20 -2.79
C LEU A 257 3.69 7.22 -2.25
N ILE A 258 3.96 6.53 -1.14
CA ILE A 258 5.32 6.41 -0.57
C ILE A 258 5.70 4.94 -0.41
N GLY A 259 6.84 4.55 -1.01
CA GLY A 259 7.46 3.25 -0.80
C GLY A 259 8.62 3.28 0.21
N ASN A 260 8.93 2.11 0.74
CA ASN A 260 10.18 1.83 1.44
C ASN A 260 10.94 0.80 0.59
N MET A 261 12.07 1.20 -0.02
CA MET A 261 13.01 0.26 -0.64
C MET A 261 14.18 0.01 0.31
#